data_AF-A0A7C6Q3N4-F1
#
_entry.id   AF-A0A7C6Q3N4-F1
#
_cell.length_a   1.000
_cell.length_b   1.000
_cell.length_c   1.000
_cell.angle_alpha   90.00
_cell.angle_beta   90.00
_cell.angle_gamma   90.00
#
_symmetry.space_group_name_H-M   'P 1'
#
loop_
_entity.id
_entity.type
_entity.pdbx_description
1 polymer ?
#
loop_
_entity_poly.entity_id
_entity_poly.type
_entity_poly.pdbx_seq_one_letter_code
_entity_poly.pdbx_strand_id
1 'polypeptide(L)'
;MKGKIKNINSEKNFGFILSENGEELYFNDQSLARGFTLSAFAPNLEVEFEVDERGGSRAKGATRRTARNVRPSISSKDIEEISFFKEHVLDLSEKKEYYDTFCDYAEKYAERLKSGKVTTSMIRKIYARILNARTVTDVKLLRPHFAYTSGRNEKNRILREFMDLLDYLAKKIDSDNEQHLNNFKQFMEAIVAYRKYVGEDK
;
A
#
# COMPACT_ATOMS: atom_id res chain seq x y z
N MET A 1 -20.93 3.15 5.59
CA MET A 1 -20.61 3.65 6.96
C MET A 1 -19.12 3.57 7.19
N LYS A 2 -18.59 4.39 8.10
CA LYS A 2 -17.19 4.43 8.50
C LYS A 2 -17.02 4.06 9.98
N GLY A 3 -15.81 3.62 10.33
CA GLY A 3 -15.46 3.25 11.69
C GLY A 3 -14.02 2.79 11.81
N LYS A 4 -13.65 2.28 12.98
CA LYS A 4 -12.31 1.76 13.28
C LYS A 4 -12.40 0.32 13.73
N ILE A 5 -11.43 -0.51 13.35
CA ILE A 5 -11.28 -1.85 13.93
C ILE A 5 -11.06 -1.71 15.44
N LYS A 6 -12.00 -2.18 16.24
CA LYS A 6 -11.88 -2.20 17.71
C LYS A 6 -10.92 -3.30 18.16
N ASN A 7 -11.11 -4.51 17.66
CA ASN A 7 -10.24 -5.65 17.93
C ASN A 7 -10.41 -6.75 16.87
N ILE A 8 -9.48 -7.70 16.86
CA ILE A 8 -9.50 -8.87 16.00
C ILE A 8 -9.09 -10.08 16.82
N ASN A 9 -9.83 -11.18 16.68
CA ASN A 9 -9.45 -12.50 17.15
C ASN A 9 -9.02 -13.36 15.96
N SER A 10 -7.71 -13.46 15.76
CA SER A 10 -7.11 -14.23 14.66
C SER A 10 -7.27 -15.74 14.79
N GLU A 11 -7.44 -16.28 16.01
CA GLU A 11 -7.65 -17.72 16.22
C GLU A 11 -9.05 -18.15 15.78
N LYS A 12 -10.04 -17.28 15.99
CA LYS A 12 -11.45 -17.53 15.70
C LYS A 12 -11.96 -16.84 14.43
N ASN A 13 -11.07 -16.20 13.67
CA ASN A 13 -11.33 -15.52 12.39
C ASN A 13 -12.49 -14.50 12.43
N PHE A 14 -12.56 -13.68 13.47
CA PHE A 14 -13.55 -12.59 13.56
C PHE A 14 -12.97 -11.34 14.23
N GLY A 15 -13.66 -10.21 14.10
CA GLY A 15 -13.34 -8.99 14.81
C GLY A 15 -14.55 -8.10 15.04
N PHE A 16 -14.30 -6.95 15.66
CA PHE A 16 -15.31 -5.92 15.88
C PHE A 16 -14.86 -4.58 15.30
N ILE A 17 -15.81 -3.85 14.73
CA ILE A 17 -15.66 -2.48 14.25
C ILE A 17 -16.44 -1.57 15.20
N LEU A 18 -15.81 -0.49 15.66
CA LEU A 18 -16.47 0.62 16.32
C LEU A 18 -16.85 1.64 15.25
N SER A 19 -18.15 1.80 14.99
CA SER A 19 -18.65 2.81 14.04
C SER A 19 -18.45 4.22 14.58
N GLU A 20 -18.48 5.22 13.69
CA GLU A 20 -18.47 6.63 14.08
C GLU A 20 -19.64 7.01 15.01
N ASN A 21 -20.75 6.27 14.92
CA ASN A 21 -21.93 6.46 15.77
C ASN A 21 -21.79 5.77 17.15
N GLY A 22 -20.63 5.19 17.47
CA GLY A 22 -20.37 4.49 18.73
C GLY A 22 -20.91 3.06 18.79
N GLU A 23 -21.35 2.49 17.67
CA GLU A 23 -21.93 1.15 17.63
C GLU A 23 -20.86 0.08 17.34
N GLU A 24 -20.95 -1.05 18.03
CA GLU A 24 -20.07 -2.20 17.79
C GLU A 24 -20.68 -3.18 16.79
N LEU A 25 -19.97 -3.39 15.69
CA LEU A 25 -20.39 -4.24 14.57
C LEU A 25 -19.46 -5.43 14.45
N TYR A 26 -20.05 -6.61 14.28
CA TYR A 26 -19.31 -7.85 14.05
C TYR A 26 -18.87 -7.96 12.59
N PHE A 27 -17.67 -8.49 12.35
CA PHE A 27 -17.23 -8.90 11.01
C PHE A 27 -16.35 -10.16 11.08
N ASN A 28 -16.34 -10.94 10.00
CA ASN A 28 -15.45 -12.08 9.80
C ASN A 28 -14.91 -12.08 8.36
N ASP A 29 -14.20 -13.13 7.94
CA ASP A 29 -13.67 -13.22 6.57
C ASP A 29 -14.75 -13.11 5.48
N GLN A 30 -15.97 -13.59 5.73
CA GLN A 30 -17.09 -13.50 4.78
C GLN A 30 -17.67 -12.09 4.68
N SER A 31 -17.48 -11.28 5.73
CA SER A 31 -17.86 -9.87 5.75
C SER A 31 -16.95 -8.98 4.91
N LEU A 32 -15.77 -9.45 4.50
CA LEU A 32 -14.77 -8.62 3.84
C LEU A 32 -15.09 -8.36 2.37
N ALA A 33 -14.70 -7.19 1.88
CA ALA A 33 -14.72 -6.90 0.45
C ALA A 33 -13.80 -7.88 -0.31
N ARG A 34 -14.15 -8.18 -1.57
CA ARG A 34 -13.38 -9.11 -2.41
C ARG A 34 -11.90 -8.69 -2.49
N GLY A 35 -11.00 -9.64 -2.23
CA GLY A 35 -9.55 -9.40 -2.25
C GLY A 35 -8.95 -9.02 -0.90
N PHE A 36 -9.76 -8.93 0.16
CA PHE A 36 -9.29 -8.77 1.53
C PHE A 36 -9.45 -10.07 2.33
N THR A 37 -8.56 -10.25 3.30
CA THR A 37 -8.55 -11.34 4.28
C THR A 37 -8.39 -10.73 5.67
N LEU A 38 -8.74 -11.43 6.76
CA LEU A 38 -8.70 -10.84 8.11
C LEU A 38 -7.31 -10.29 8.49
N SER A 39 -6.24 -10.89 7.96
CA SER A 39 -4.85 -10.44 8.14
C SER A 39 -4.59 -9.04 7.57
N ALA A 40 -5.55 -8.47 6.83
CA ALA A 40 -5.57 -7.09 6.37
C ALA A 40 -5.79 -6.04 7.43
N PHE A 41 -6.47 -6.45 8.48
CA PHE A 41 -7.02 -5.54 9.44
C PHE A 41 -6.17 -5.62 10.70
N ALA A 42 -6.02 -4.47 11.36
CA ALA A 42 -5.35 -4.34 12.63
C ALA A 42 -6.19 -3.42 13.53
N PRO A 43 -6.11 -3.54 14.87
CA PRO A 43 -6.76 -2.59 15.76
C PRO A 43 -6.44 -1.14 15.38
N ASN A 44 -7.43 -0.26 15.54
CA ASN A 44 -7.44 1.15 15.15
C ASN A 44 -7.39 1.47 13.65
N LEU A 45 -7.35 0.46 12.77
CA LEU A 45 -7.43 0.70 11.32
C LEU A 45 -8.81 1.25 10.95
N GLU A 46 -8.83 2.34 10.20
CA GLU A 46 -10.07 2.91 9.67
C GLU A 46 -10.62 2.06 8.51
N VAL A 47 -11.93 1.86 8.52
CA VAL A 47 -12.64 0.98 7.60
C VAL A 47 -13.92 1.59 7.08
N GLU A 48 -14.25 1.26 5.85
CA GLU A 48 -15.57 1.45 5.25
C GLU A 48 -16.30 0.11 5.18
N PHE A 49 -17.60 0.14 5.43
CA PHE A 49 -18.44 -1.05 5.42
C PHE A 49 -19.91 -0.68 5.20
N GLU A 50 -20.69 -1.67 4.82
CA GLU A 50 -22.15 -1.65 4.83
C GLU A 50 -22.65 -2.38 6.08
N VAL A 51 -23.81 -1.99 6.60
CA VAL A 51 -24.43 -2.69 7.73
C VAL A 51 -25.53 -3.58 7.19
N ASP A 52 -25.53 -4.85 7.58
CA ASP A 52 -26.64 -5.73 7.27
C ASP A 52 -27.78 -5.47 8.26
N GLU A 53 -28.91 -4.98 7.75
CA GLU A 53 -30.12 -4.73 8.52
C GLU A 53 -30.88 -6.03 8.84
N ARG A 54 -30.58 -7.13 8.13
CA ARG A 54 -31.26 -8.42 8.29
C ARG A 54 -30.45 -9.37 9.19
N GLY A 55 -30.39 -9.03 10.48
CA GLY A 55 -30.22 -9.99 11.59
C GLY A 55 -29.05 -11.00 11.51
N GLY A 56 -27.96 -10.70 12.23
CA GLY A 56 -26.87 -11.64 12.46
C GLY A 56 -27.30 -12.94 13.15
N SER A 57 -26.54 -13.99 12.86
CA SER A 57 -26.67 -15.34 13.42
C SER A 57 -26.88 -15.34 14.95
N ARG A 58 -27.84 -16.14 15.43
CA ARG A 58 -28.18 -16.32 16.86
C ARG A 58 -27.07 -17.09 17.59
N ALA A 59 -25.93 -16.45 17.86
CA ALA A 59 -24.97 -16.95 18.83
C ALA A 59 -25.22 -16.25 20.18
N LYS A 60 -25.95 -16.94 21.07
CA LYS A 60 -26.14 -16.67 22.51
C LYS A 60 -26.22 -15.18 22.92
N GLY A 61 -27.43 -14.63 22.87
CA GLY A 61 -27.87 -13.59 23.82
C GLY A 61 -27.70 -12.12 23.43
N ALA A 62 -27.16 -11.78 22.25
CA ALA A 62 -27.19 -10.40 21.75
C ALA A 62 -27.38 -10.37 20.23
N THR A 63 -28.44 -9.69 19.76
CA THR A 63 -28.62 -9.36 18.35
C THR A 63 -27.53 -8.36 17.96
N ARG A 64 -26.40 -8.85 17.46
CA ARG A 64 -25.31 -7.98 16.99
C ARG A 64 -25.49 -7.74 15.50
N ARG A 65 -25.45 -6.46 15.09
CA ARG A 65 -25.42 -6.07 13.68
C ARG A 65 -24.09 -6.49 13.07
N THR A 66 -24.14 -6.93 11.83
CA THR A 66 -22.99 -7.43 11.09
C THR A 66 -22.57 -6.40 10.06
N ALA A 67 -21.29 -6.09 10.00
CA ALA A 67 -20.72 -5.34 8.89
C ALA A 67 -20.47 -6.28 7.70
N ARG A 68 -20.67 -5.78 6.49
CA ARG A 68 -20.40 -6.48 5.23
C ARG A 68 -19.65 -5.55 4.28
N ASN A 69 -19.05 -6.14 3.24
CA ASN A 69 -18.21 -5.41 2.29
C ASN A 69 -17.12 -4.58 3.00
N VAL A 70 -16.58 -5.11 4.11
CA VAL A 70 -15.59 -4.41 4.96
C VAL A 70 -14.29 -4.27 4.18
N ARG A 71 -13.83 -3.03 4.05
CA ARG A 71 -12.56 -2.68 3.42
C ARG A 71 -11.86 -1.60 4.25
N PRO A 72 -10.52 -1.53 4.24
CA PRO A 72 -9.83 -0.35 4.76
C PRO A 72 -10.42 0.91 4.12
N SER A 73 -10.66 1.95 4.92
CA SER A 73 -11.11 3.25 4.39
C SER A 73 -10.02 3.88 3.51
N ILE A 74 -8.78 3.45 3.71
CA ILE A 74 -7.66 3.71 2.82
C ILE A 74 -7.79 2.73 1.65
N SER A 75 -8.55 3.12 0.63
CA SER A 75 -8.33 2.58 -0.69
C SER A 75 -6.87 2.85 -1.07
N SER A 76 -6.17 1.89 -1.68
CA SER A 76 -4.88 2.15 -2.34
C SER A 76 -4.98 3.22 -3.46
N LYS A 77 -6.19 3.73 -3.71
CA LYS A 77 -6.53 4.86 -4.57
C LYS A 77 -6.43 6.23 -3.88
N ASP A 78 -6.30 6.29 -2.55
CA ASP A 78 -6.38 7.52 -1.74
C ASP A 78 -5.08 7.85 -0.98
N ILE A 79 -3.95 7.24 -1.38
CA ILE A 79 -2.64 7.58 -0.85
C ILE A 79 -2.07 8.70 -1.72
N GLU A 80 -2.11 9.93 -1.22
CA GLU A 80 -1.69 11.15 -1.92
C GLU A 80 -0.32 11.00 -2.58
N GLU A 81 0.63 10.38 -1.87
CA GLU A 81 1.99 10.13 -2.33
C GLU A 81 1.97 9.22 -3.57
N ILE A 82 1.21 8.12 -3.54
CA ILE A 82 1.12 7.18 -4.67
C ILE A 82 0.49 7.85 -5.88
N SER A 83 -0.59 8.60 -5.67
CA SER A 83 -1.27 9.32 -6.75
C SER A 83 -0.33 10.33 -7.39
N PHE A 84 0.36 11.13 -6.57
CA PHE A 84 1.37 12.07 -7.03
C PHE A 84 2.50 11.36 -7.80
N PHE A 85 3.04 10.26 -7.27
CA PHE A 85 4.11 9.54 -7.95
C PHE A 85 3.69 9.00 -9.30
N LYS A 86 2.48 8.45 -9.40
CA LYS A 86 1.95 7.92 -10.67
C LYS A 86 1.77 8.98 -11.74
N GLU A 87 1.49 10.22 -11.33
CA GLU A 87 1.22 11.34 -12.23
C GLU A 87 2.48 12.11 -12.61
N HIS A 88 3.43 12.27 -11.68
CA HIS A 88 4.53 13.22 -11.86
C HIS A 88 5.91 12.59 -11.97
N VAL A 89 6.14 11.36 -11.46
CA VAL A 89 7.51 10.79 -11.40
C VAL A 89 8.16 10.70 -12.76
N LEU A 90 7.44 10.29 -13.80
CA LEU A 90 8.05 10.11 -15.13
C LEU A 90 8.42 11.43 -15.80
N ASP A 91 7.84 12.55 -15.38
CA ASP A 91 8.04 13.89 -15.95
C ASP A 91 8.80 14.85 -15.00
N LEU A 92 9.41 14.35 -13.92
CA LEU A 92 10.02 15.18 -12.85
C LEU A 92 10.99 16.24 -13.37
N SER A 93 11.79 15.90 -14.37
CA SER A 93 12.78 16.80 -14.99
C SER A 93 12.15 17.98 -15.72
N GLU A 94 10.93 17.82 -16.23
CA GLU A 94 10.20 18.83 -17.00
C GLU A 94 9.38 19.75 -16.09
N LYS A 95 8.92 19.23 -14.94
CA LYS A 95 8.06 19.93 -13.98
C LYS A 95 8.81 20.25 -12.69
N LYS A 96 9.82 21.12 -12.78
CA LYS A 96 10.73 21.46 -11.67
C LYS A 96 10.00 22.05 -10.46
N GLU A 97 8.86 22.70 -10.67
CA GLU A 97 8.00 23.25 -9.62
C GLU A 97 7.47 22.18 -8.66
N TYR A 98 7.40 20.91 -9.08
CA TYR A 98 6.95 19.81 -8.23
C TYR A 98 8.10 19.09 -7.53
N TYR A 99 9.35 19.52 -7.69
CA TYR A 99 10.49 18.81 -7.14
C TYR A 99 10.51 18.81 -5.60
N ASP A 100 10.20 19.95 -4.98
CA ASP A 100 10.13 20.04 -3.51
C ASP A 100 8.98 19.18 -2.97
N THR A 101 7.81 19.23 -3.61
CA THR A 101 6.67 18.35 -3.26
C THR A 101 7.00 16.87 -3.46
N PHE A 102 7.77 16.54 -4.50
CA PHE A 102 8.27 15.19 -4.71
C PHE A 102 9.17 14.74 -3.56
N CYS A 103 10.10 15.58 -3.09
CA CYS A 103 10.95 15.30 -1.95
C CYS A 103 10.11 15.06 -0.68
N ASP A 104 9.15 15.94 -0.39
CA ASP A 104 8.25 15.82 0.77
C ASP A 104 7.46 14.50 0.74
N TYR A 105 6.89 14.15 -0.41
CA TYR A 105 6.16 12.89 -0.56
C TYR A 105 7.07 11.68 -0.55
N ALA A 106 8.29 11.75 -1.09
CA ALA A 106 9.26 10.66 -1.02
C ALA A 106 9.65 10.37 0.43
N GLU A 107 9.85 11.40 1.26
CA GLU A 107 10.10 11.27 2.69
C GLU A 107 8.90 10.66 3.43
N LYS A 108 7.69 11.20 3.19
CA LYS A 108 6.45 10.69 3.79
C LYS A 108 6.19 9.22 3.42
N TYR A 109 6.45 8.85 2.17
CA TYR A 109 6.34 7.46 1.72
C TYR A 109 7.43 6.57 2.32
N ALA A 110 8.64 7.09 2.56
CA ALA A 110 9.70 6.36 3.25
C ALA A 110 9.33 6.04 4.72
N GLU A 111 8.67 6.96 5.43
CA GLU A 111 8.10 6.69 6.76
C GLU A 111 7.01 5.61 6.73
N ARG A 112 6.18 5.61 5.68
CA ARG A 112 5.20 4.54 5.44
C ARG A 112 5.88 3.19 5.24
N LEU A 113 6.93 3.13 4.43
CA LEU A 113 7.73 1.92 4.22
C LEU A 113 8.34 1.42 5.55
N LYS A 114 8.89 2.33 6.37
CA LYS A 114 9.39 2.01 7.72
C LYS A 114 8.31 1.43 8.62
N SER A 115 7.15 2.08 8.68
CA SER A 115 5.99 1.63 9.46
C SER A 115 5.48 0.25 9.00
N GLY A 116 5.57 0.00 7.68
CA GLY A 116 5.29 -1.30 7.06
C GLY A 116 6.37 -2.36 7.27
N LYS A 117 7.39 -2.09 8.09
CA LYS A 117 8.56 -2.96 8.30
C LYS A 117 9.26 -3.37 7.01
N VAL A 118 9.23 -2.50 5.99
CA VAL A 118 9.99 -2.67 4.75
C VAL A 118 11.41 -2.21 5.01
N THR A 119 12.35 -3.14 5.10
CA THR A 119 13.76 -2.83 5.37
C THR A 119 14.50 -2.50 4.07
N THR A 120 15.62 -1.78 4.18
CA THR A 120 16.46 -1.49 3.00
C THR A 120 16.93 -2.76 2.30
N SER A 121 17.19 -3.84 3.04
CA SER A 121 17.61 -5.14 2.46
C SER A 121 16.53 -5.79 1.58
N MET A 122 15.24 -5.61 1.91
CA MET A 122 14.13 -6.13 1.10
C MET A 122 14.05 -5.46 -0.27
N ILE A 123 14.36 -4.17 -0.35
CA ILE A 123 14.28 -3.38 -1.59
C ILE A 123 15.62 -3.30 -2.34
N ARG A 124 16.75 -3.54 -1.67
CA ARG A 124 18.12 -3.38 -2.23
C ARG A 124 18.34 -4.14 -3.53
N LYS A 125 17.85 -5.37 -3.64
CA LYS A 125 18.03 -6.19 -4.85
C LYS A 125 17.29 -5.61 -6.06
N ILE A 126 16.08 -5.09 -5.84
CA ILE A 126 15.29 -4.42 -6.88
C ILE A 126 15.93 -3.07 -7.23
N TYR A 127 16.30 -2.28 -6.22
CA TYR A 127 17.01 -1.02 -6.40
C TYR A 127 18.27 -1.18 -7.28
N ALA A 128 19.14 -2.13 -6.94
CA ALA A 128 20.36 -2.37 -7.71
C ALA A 128 20.07 -2.73 -9.18
N ARG A 129 18.99 -3.49 -9.45
CA ARG A 129 18.60 -3.83 -10.81
C ARG A 129 18.08 -2.63 -11.59
N ILE A 130 17.30 -1.77 -10.95
CA ILE A 130 16.77 -0.56 -11.58
C ILE A 130 17.90 0.42 -11.88
N LEU A 131 18.82 0.64 -10.93
CA LEU A 131 19.92 1.58 -11.13
C LEU A 131 20.86 1.13 -12.27
N ASN A 132 21.07 -0.18 -12.40
CA ASN A 132 21.89 -0.77 -13.46
C ASN A 132 21.18 -0.93 -14.81
N ALA A 133 19.88 -0.65 -14.91
CA ALA A 133 19.16 -0.68 -16.18
C ALA A 133 19.74 0.39 -17.13
N ARG A 134 20.09 0.01 -18.36
CA ARG A 134 20.68 0.95 -19.34
C ARG A 134 19.63 1.51 -20.26
N THR A 135 18.58 0.75 -20.50
CA THR A 135 17.49 1.09 -21.41
C THR A 135 16.14 1.02 -20.71
N VAL A 136 15.13 1.65 -21.31
CA VAL A 136 13.73 1.52 -20.88
C VAL A 136 13.29 0.05 -20.86
N THR A 137 13.70 -0.71 -21.89
CA THR A 137 13.39 -2.14 -22.00
C THR A 137 13.90 -2.93 -20.79
N ASP A 138 15.11 -2.63 -20.30
CA ASP A 138 15.66 -3.29 -19.12
C ASP A 138 14.75 -3.12 -17.90
N VAL A 139 14.20 -1.91 -17.68
CA VAL A 139 13.25 -1.65 -16.58
C VAL A 139 11.93 -2.39 -16.81
N LYS A 140 11.40 -2.40 -18.04
CA LYS A 140 10.17 -3.14 -18.37
C LYS A 140 10.31 -4.64 -18.11
N LEU A 141 11.50 -5.20 -18.33
CA LEU A 141 11.81 -6.60 -18.03
C LEU A 141 11.92 -6.89 -16.52
N LEU A 142 11.96 -5.87 -15.65
CA LEU A 142 11.94 -6.07 -14.20
C LEU A 142 10.54 -6.33 -13.63
N ARG A 143 9.47 -6.13 -14.41
CA ARG A 143 8.08 -6.32 -13.95
C ARG A 143 7.81 -7.69 -13.31
N PRO A 144 8.26 -8.83 -13.87
CA PRO A 144 8.14 -10.13 -13.21
C PRO A 144 8.89 -10.21 -11.86
N HIS A 145 10.00 -9.47 -11.72
CA HIS A 145 10.75 -9.42 -10.46
C HIS A 145 10.01 -8.62 -9.37
N PHE A 146 9.26 -7.58 -9.74
CA PHE A 146 8.37 -6.87 -8.81
C PHE A 146 7.27 -7.79 -8.32
N ALA A 147 6.60 -8.49 -9.25
CA ALA A 147 5.57 -9.48 -8.94
C ALA A 147 6.10 -10.60 -8.03
N TYR A 148 7.27 -11.15 -8.33
CA TYR A 148 7.92 -12.17 -7.49
C TYR A 148 8.21 -11.64 -6.08
N THR A 149 8.75 -10.42 -5.97
CA THR A 149 9.07 -9.79 -4.67
C THR A 149 7.80 -9.54 -3.85
N SER A 150 6.71 -9.12 -4.50
CA SER A 150 5.38 -8.97 -3.91
C SER A 150 4.84 -10.32 -3.41
N GLY A 151 4.88 -11.36 -4.25
CA GLY A 151 4.35 -12.69 -3.93
C GLY A 151 5.09 -13.41 -2.80
N ARG A 152 6.43 -13.36 -2.77
CA ARG A 152 7.20 -13.98 -1.68
C ARG A 152 7.05 -13.26 -0.33
N ASN A 153 6.50 -12.05 -0.32
CA ASN A 153 6.24 -11.25 0.87
C ASN A 153 4.74 -10.95 1.00
N GLU A 154 3.88 -11.95 0.73
CA GLU A 154 2.42 -11.79 0.66
C GLU A 154 1.79 -11.07 1.86
N LYS A 155 2.38 -11.26 3.06
CA LYS A 155 1.92 -10.67 4.33
C LYS A 155 2.35 -9.21 4.50
N ASN A 156 3.37 -8.75 3.80
CA ASN A 156 3.84 -7.36 3.87
C ASN A 156 3.13 -6.50 2.81
N ARG A 157 1.99 -5.96 3.20
CA ARG A 157 1.12 -5.15 2.34
C ARG A 157 1.79 -3.91 1.78
N ILE A 158 2.59 -3.23 2.60
CA ILE A 158 3.26 -1.99 2.22
C ILE A 158 4.35 -2.27 1.19
N LEU A 159 5.10 -3.37 1.33
CA LEU A 159 6.04 -3.80 0.30
C LEU A 159 5.32 -4.14 -1.01
N ARG A 160 4.17 -4.83 -0.94
CA ARG A 160 3.40 -5.17 -2.14
C ARG A 160 2.89 -3.92 -2.85
N GLU A 161 2.33 -2.97 -2.11
CA GLU A 161 1.91 -1.66 -2.61
C GLU A 161 3.06 -0.94 -3.32
N PHE A 162 4.27 -0.96 -2.75
CA PHE A 162 5.45 -0.39 -3.38
C PHE A 162 5.83 -1.13 -4.66
N MET A 163 5.81 -2.46 -4.68
CA MET A 163 6.06 -3.25 -5.90
C MET A 163 5.01 -2.96 -6.99
N ASP A 164 3.75 -2.76 -6.62
CA ASP A 164 2.67 -2.44 -7.55
C ASP A 164 2.83 -1.03 -8.15
N LEU A 165 3.32 -0.07 -7.34
CA LEU A 165 3.70 1.26 -7.83
C LEU A 165 4.85 1.18 -8.84
N LEU A 166 5.89 0.39 -8.55
CA LEU A 166 7.00 0.18 -9.49
C LEU A 166 6.56 -0.50 -10.78
N ASP A 167 5.67 -1.50 -10.72
CA ASP A 167 5.11 -2.13 -11.92
C ASP A 167 4.31 -1.14 -12.75
N TYR A 168 3.48 -0.32 -12.11
CA TYR A 168 2.69 0.71 -12.77
C TYR A 168 3.59 1.70 -13.52
N LEU A 169 4.59 2.25 -12.84
CA LEU A 169 5.53 3.20 -13.42
C LEU A 169 6.32 2.56 -14.57
N ALA A 170 6.91 1.37 -14.35
CA ALA A 170 7.64 0.64 -15.39
C ALA A 170 6.78 0.36 -16.64
N LYS A 171 5.50 0.04 -16.46
CA LYS A 171 4.54 -0.14 -17.57
C LYS A 171 4.28 1.15 -18.32
N LYS A 172 4.33 2.30 -17.65
CA LYS A 172 4.03 3.64 -18.19
C LYS A 172 5.23 4.37 -18.78
N ILE A 173 6.46 3.93 -18.51
CA ILE A 173 7.66 4.46 -19.17
C ILE A 173 7.47 4.36 -20.69
N ASP A 174 7.67 5.48 -21.40
CA ASP A 174 7.68 5.51 -22.85
C ASP A 174 8.98 4.88 -23.36
N SER A 175 8.88 3.98 -24.33
CA SER A 175 10.01 3.20 -24.83
C SER A 175 11.08 4.06 -25.49
N ASP A 176 10.69 5.22 -26.04
CA ASP A 176 11.58 6.13 -26.77
C ASP A 176 12.02 7.32 -25.90
N ASN A 177 11.67 7.34 -24.61
CA ASN A 177 12.00 8.44 -23.70
C ASN A 177 13.02 8.01 -22.63
N GLU A 178 14.30 8.29 -22.90
CA GLU A 178 15.38 8.07 -21.93
C GLU A 178 15.23 8.91 -20.65
N GLN A 179 14.56 10.06 -20.74
CA GLN A 179 14.34 10.91 -19.58
C GLN A 179 13.39 10.26 -18.58
N HIS A 180 12.38 9.50 -19.04
CA HIS A 180 11.53 8.71 -18.13
C HIS A 180 12.34 7.66 -17.38
N LEU A 181 13.35 7.04 -18.01
CA LEU A 181 14.26 6.10 -17.34
C LEU A 181 15.06 6.81 -16.24
N ASN A 182 15.62 7.98 -16.55
CA ASN A 182 16.38 8.77 -15.58
C ASN A 182 15.51 9.20 -14.39
N ASN A 183 14.30 9.69 -14.65
CA ASN A 183 13.37 10.11 -13.61
C ASN A 183 12.90 8.92 -12.75
N PHE A 184 12.68 7.74 -13.36
CA PHE A 184 12.37 6.51 -12.62
C PHE A 184 13.53 6.07 -11.70
N LYS A 185 14.78 6.19 -12.16
CA LYS A 185 15.96 5.93 -11.33
C LYS A 185 16.07 6.92 -10.18
N GLN A 186 15.88 8.22 -10.45
CA GLN A 186 15.90 9.26 -9.44
C GLN A 186 14.83 9.03 -8.36
N PHE A 187 13.62 8.60 -8.76
CA PHE A 187 12.58 8.18 -7.81
C PHE A 187 13.04 7.04 -6.91
N MET A 188 13.63 5.99 -7.49
CA MET A 188 14.16 4.87 -6.70
C MET A 188 15.29 5.28 -5.75
N GLU A 189 16.17 6.19 -6.19
CA GLU A 189 17.24 6.73 -5.35
C GLU A 189 16.68 7.54 -4.18
N ALA A 190 15.71 8.43 -4.44
CA ALA A 190 15.07 9.23 -3.40
C ALA A 190 14.39 8.34 -2.35
N ILE A 191 13.60 7.35 -2.77
CA ILE A 191 12.94 6.41 -1.85
C ILE A 191 13.97 5.66 -0.99
N VAL A 192 15.08 5.19 -1.56
CA VAL A 192 16.13 4.50 -0.80
C VAL A 192 16.86 5.46 0.15
N ALA A 193 17.16 6.68 -0.30
CA ALA A 193 17.83 7.70 0.50
C ALA A 193 16.98 8.10 1.72
N TYR A 194 15.72 8.47 1.50
CA TYR A 194 14.80 8.81 2.59
C TYR A 194 14.50 7.61 3.47
N ARG A 195 14.38 6.39 2.92
CA ARG A 195 14.18 5.19 3.73
C ARG A 195 15.36 4.93 4.65
N LYS A 196 16.59 5.23 4.21
CA LYS A 196 17.80 5.18 5.04
C LYS A 196 17.83 6.31 6.07
N TYR A 197 17.39 7.51 5.69
CA TYR A 197 17.31 8.68 6.59
C TYR A 197 16.34 8.43 7.76
N VAL A 198 15.14 7.94 7.47
CA VAL A 198 14.11 7.69 8.51
C VAL A 198 14.33 6.37 9.26
N GLY A 199 15.15 5.47 8.72
CA GLY A 199 15.40 4.14 9.27
C GLY A 199 16.55 4.10 10.26
N GLU A 200 16.38 3.39 11.37
CA GLU A 200 17.49 2.99 12.25
C GLU A 200 18.14 1.69 11.79
N ASP A 201 18.29 1.49 10.47
CA ASP A 201 18.92 0.28 9.91
C ASP A 201 20.43 0.32 10.27
N LYS A 202 20.79 -0.14 11.48
CA LYS A 202 22.16 -0.50 11.88
C LYS A 202 22.61 -1.80 11.22
#